data_AF-A0A3M6T5U3-F1
#
_entry.id   AF-A0A3M6T5U3-F1
#
_cell.length_a   1.000
_cell.length_b   1.000
_cell.length_c   1.000
_cell.angle_alpha   90.00
_cell.angle_beta   90.00
_cell.angle_gamma   90.00
#
_symmetry.space_group_name_H-M   'P 1'
#
loop_
_entity.id
_entity.type
_entity.pdbx_description
1 polymer ?
#
loop_
_entity_poly.entity_id
_entity_poly.type
_entity_poly.pdbx_seq_one_letter_code
_entity_poly.pdbx_strand_id
1 'polypeptide(L)'
;MEPTAVIAYANITKQGKINLFPSGLIIDPLGCTLDCKVYDMEAKEEGLVPFGLLEVKVVEGFVDFRNVQYFSTNPDNELELKK
;
A
#
# COMPACT_ATOMS: atom_id res chain seq x y z
N MET A 1 1.40 -12.15 -9.31
CA MET A 1 0.34 -11.13 -9.45
C MET A 1 0.68 -9.87 -8.66
N GLU A 2 1.29 -10.00 -7.47
CA GLU A 2 1.69 -8.87 -6.62
C GLU A 2 2.63 -7.86 -7.31
N PRO A 3 3.66 -8.26 -8.10
CA PRO A 3 4.49 -7.28 -8.81
C PRO A 3 3.69 -6.43 -9.80
N THR A 4 2.70 -7.03 -10.47
CA THR A 4 1.81 -6.32 -11.40
C THR A 4 0.90 -5.34 -10.65
N ALA A 5 0.39 -5.72 -9.48
CA ALA A 5 -0.45 -4.87 -8.65
C ALA A 5 0.34 -3.69 -8.04
N VAL A 6 1.59 -3.93 -7.61
CA VAL A 6 2.52 -2.90 -7.15
C VAL A 6 2.77 -1.85 -8.26
N ILE A 7 3.03 -2.30 -9.49
CA ILE A 7 3.21 -1.42 -10.65
C ILE A 7 1.93 -0.64 -10.97
N ALA A 8 0.76 -1.30 -10.90
CA ALA A 8 -0.53 -0.65 -11.13
C ALA A 8 -0.81 0.45 -10.10
N TYR A 9 -0.53 0.21 -8.81
CA TYR A 9 -0.65 1.23 -7.77
C TYR A 9 0.22 2.46 -8.06
N ALA A 10 1.50 2.24 -8.41
CA ALA A 10 2.41 3.34 -8.71
C ALA A 10 2.00 4.14 -9.95
N ASN A 11 1.63 3.47 -11.03
CA ASN A 11 1.39 4.12 -12.31
C ASN A 11 -0.03 4.67 -12.45
N ILE A 12 -1.04 3.97 -11.93
CA ILE A 12 -2.45 4.33 -12.11
C ILE A 12 -2.91 5.20 -10.94
N THR A 13 -2.82 4.69 -9.70
CA THR A 13 -3.34 5.40 -8.52
C THR A 13 -2.51 6.62 -8.19
N LYS A 14 -1.19 6.49 -8.26
CA LYS A 14 -0.24 7.56 -7.92
C LYS A 14 0.31 8.30 -9.14
N GLN A 15 -0.19 8.02 -10.35
CA GLN A 15 0.16 8.72 -11.58
C GLN A 15 1.68 8.77 -11.85
N GLY A 16 2.43 7.76 -11.42
CA GLY A 16 3.90 7.71 -11.55
C GLY A 16 4.63 8.67 -10.60
N LYS A 17 3.95 9.27 -9.62
CA LYS A 17 4.54 10.21 -8.65
C LYS A 17 5.14 9.54 -7.42
N ILE A 18 5.16 8.21 -7.39
CA ILE A 18 5.86 7.45 -6.35
C ILE A 18 7.01 6.67 -6.96
N ASN A 19 8.14 6.64 -6.26
CA ASN A 19 9.22 5.72 -6.56
C ASN A 19 9.10 4.50 -5.65
N LEU A 20 9.10 3.32 -6.25
CA LEU A 20 9.09 2.04 -5.57
C LEU A 20 10.50 1.49 -5.54
N PHE A 21 10.96 1.12 -4.35
CA PHE A 21 12.21 0.41 -4.16
C PHE A 21 11.89 -0.99 -3.70
N PRO A 22 12.48 -2.04 -4.31
CA PRO A 22 12.38 -3.37 -3.75
C PRO A 22 12.89 -3.30 -2.32
N SER A 23 12.03 -3.64 -1.38
CA SER A 23 12.48 -3.92 -0.04
C SER A 23 13.32 -5.20 -0.17
N GLY A 24 14.64 -5.07 0.00
CA GLY A 24 15.38 -6.17 0.61
C GLY A 24 14.71 -6.53 1.95
N LEU A 25 15.07 -7.64 2.59
CA LEU A 25 14.45 -8.10 3.84
C LEU A 25 14.30 -6.95 4.87
N ILE A 26 13.11 -6.35 4.92
CA ILE A 26 12.70 -5.38 5.93
C ILE A 26 11.76 -6.15 6.81
N ILE A 27 12.31 -6.60 7.93
CA ILE A 27 11.54 -7.18 9.01
C ILE A 27 10.90 -6.00 9.76
N ASP A 28 9.57 -5.92 9.72
CA ASP A 28 8.85 -5.07 10.66
C ASP A 28 9.06 -5.59 12.11
N PRO A 29 8.65 -4.86 13.16
CA PRO A 29 8.77 -5.34 14.54
C PRO A 29 8.07 -6.68 14.82
N LEU A 30 7.28 -7.19 13.86
CA LEU A 30 6.49 -8.42 13.94
C LEU A 30 7.07 -9.57 13.11
N GLY A 31 8.22 -9.39 12.44
CA GLY A 31 8.84 -10.47 11.65
C GLY A 31 8.40 -10.55 10.19
N CYS A 32 7.55 -9.65 9.72
CA CYS A 32 6.98 -9.69 8.37
C CYS A 32 7.90 -9.01 7.35
N THR A 33 8.05 -9.62 6.18
CA THR A 33 8.72 -9.00 5.03
C THR A 33 7.72 -8.19 4.25
N LEU A 34 7.99 -6.89 4.10
CA LEU A 34 7.13 -5.99 3.33
C LEU A 34 7.48 -6.04 1.84
N ASP A 35 6.48 -5.79 0.98
CA ASP A 35 6.65 -5.87 -0.48
C ASP A 35 7.52 -4.76 -1.08
N CYS A 36 7.34 -3.50 -0.67
CA CYS A 36 8.09 -2.36 -1.21
C CYS A 36 8.32 -1.23 -0.21
N LYS A 37 9.44 -0.50 -0.37
CA LYS A 37 9.61 0.86 0.16
C LYS A 37 9.09 1.88 -0.84
N VAL A 38 8.39 2.90 -0.36
CA VAL A 38 7.83 3.97 -1.20
C VAL A 38 8.47 5.30 -0.88
N TYR A 39 8.75 6.07 -1.92
CA TYR A 39 9.03 7.49 -1.83
C TYR A 39 7.96 8.26 -2.61
N ASP A 40 7.13 9.05 -1.92
CA ASP A 40 6.05 9.85 -2.49
C ASP A 40 6.52 11.28 -2.77
N MET A 41 6.53 11.66 -4.06
CA MET A 41 6.99 12.98 -4.50
C MET A 41 6.00 14.08 -4.13
N GLU A 42 4.69 13.81 -4.13
CA GLU A 42 3.67 14.80 -3.74
C GLU A 42 3.79 15.13 -2.26
N ALA A 43 3.94 14.10 -1.41
CA ALA A 43 4.15 14.30 0.02
C ALA A 43 5.40 15.17 0.29
N LYS A 44 6.46 15.00 -0.51
CA LYS A 44 7.66 15.84 -0.41
C LYS A 44 7.37 17.30 -0.79
N GLU A 45 6.63 17.51 -1.87
CA GLU A 45 6.26 18.86 -2.36
C GLU A 45 5.38 19.60 -1.36
N GLU A 46 4.55 18.88 -0.61
CA GLU A 46 3.71 19.40 0.48
C GLU A 46 4.46 19.59 1.81
N GLY A 47 5.76 19.25 1.88
CA GLY A 47 6.56 19.35 3.09
C GLY A 47 6.26 18.28 4.15
N LEU A 48 5.60 17.19 3.76
CA LEU A 48 5.31 16.02 4.57
C LEU A 48 6.46 15.00 4.51
N VAL A 49 6.38 13.94 5.33
CA VAL A 49 7.34 12.83 5.29
C VAL A 49 7.07 11.98 4.04
N PRO A 50 8.01 11.88 3.08
CA PRO A 50 7.74 11.24 1.79
C PRO A 50 8.01 9.73 1.80
N PHE A 51 8.49 9.16 2.90
CA PHE A 51 8.86 7.75 2.98
C PHE A 51 7.73 6.92 3.58
N GLY A 52 7.43 5.79 2.95
CA GLY A 52 6.43 4.85 3.42
C GLY A 52 6.79 3.40 3.11
N LEU A 53 5.98 2.50 3.64
CA LEU A 53 6.03 1.06 3.35
C LEU A 53 4.75 0.70 2.61
N LEU A 54 4.87 -0.15 1.60
CA LEU A 54 3.77 -0.65 0.80
C LEU A 54 3.73 -2.16 0.90
N GLU A 55 2.58 -2.67 1.32
CA GLU A 55 2.23 -4.08 1.31
C GLU A 55 1.06 -4.25 0.33
N VAL A 56 1.19 -5.18 -0.61
CA VAL A 56 0.21 -5.45 -1.65
C VAL A 56 -0.27 -6.88 -1.52
N LYS A 57 -1.51 -7.04 -1.06
CA LYS A 57 -2.19 -8.34 -1.07
C LYS A 57 -3.14 -8.41 -2.26
N VAL A 58 -2.92 -9.38 -3.13
CA VAL A 58 -3.85 -9.70 -4.22
C VAL A 58 -4.84 -10.75 -3.73
N VAL A 59 -6.12 -10.39 -3.65
CA VAL A 59 -7.20 -11.33 -3.33
C VAL A 59 -7.93 -11.67 -4.61
N GLU A 60 -7.93 -12.94 -5.01
CA GLU A 60 -8.67 -13.38 -6.19
C GLU A 60 -10.18 -13.19 -5.98
N GLY A 61 -10.86 -12.59 -6.97
CA GLY A 61 -12.32 -12.47 -7.01
C GLY A 61 -12.93 -11.20 -6.42
N PHE A 62 -12.14 -10.27 -5.88
CA PHE A 62 -12.65 -9.02 -5.30
C PHE A 62 -11.97 -7.78 -5.87
N VAL A 63 -12.77 -6.81 -6.32
CA VAL A 63 -12.33 -5.52 -6.88
C VAL A 63 -12.46 -4.37 -5.87
N ASP A 64 -12.92 -4.68 -4.64
CA ASP A 64 -13.24 -3.70 -3.59
C ASP A 64 -12.67 -4.17 -2.25
N PHE A 65 -11.97 -3.26 -1.57
CA PHE A 65 -11.42 -3.46 -0.22
C PHE A 65 -12.48 -3.73 0.85
N ARG A 66 -13.75 -3.34 0.62
CA ARG A 66 -14.87 -3.66 1.54
C ARG A 66 -15.11 -5.16 1.70
N ASN A 67 -14.69 -5.96 0.73
CA ASN A 67 -14.86 -7.40 0.74
C ASN A 67 -13.60 -8.15 1.19
N VAL A 68 -12.52 -7.42 1.52
CA VAL A 68 -11.31 -8.02 2.06
C VAL A 68 -11.54 -8.36 3.53
N GLN A 69 -11.31 -9.62 3.89
CA GLN A 69 -11.66 -10.18 5.20
C GLN A 69 -11.08 -9.38 6.39
N TYR A 70 -9.95 -8.71 6.20
CA TYR A 70 -9.23 -7.97 7.23
C TYR A 70 -9.72 -6.53 7.47
N PHE A 71 -10.58 -5.98 6.60
CA PHE A 71 -11.08 -4.61 6.77
C PHE A 71 -12.57 -4.61 7.17
N SER A 72 -12.96 -3.61 7.97
CA SER A 72 -14.35 -3.20 8.21
C SER A 72 -14.54 -1.76 7.76
N THR A 73 -15.80 -1.35 7.59
CA THR A 73 -16.16 0.04 7.30
C THR A 73 -16.68 0.69 8.58
N ASN A 74 -16.11 1.83 8.96
CA ASN A 74 -16.55 2.59 10.12
C ASN A 74 -17.87 3.37 9.80
N PRO A 75 -18.51 4.00 10.81
CA PRO A 75 -19.73 4.78 10.59
C PRO A 75 -19.56 5.97 9.62
N ASP A 76 -18.32 6.46 9.46
CA ASP A 76 -17.94 7.57 8.57
C ASP A 76 -17.60 7.10 7.14
N ASN A 77 -17.88 5.83 6.82
CA ASN A 77 -17.60 5.19 5.53
C ASN A 77 -16.11 5.03 5.19
N GLU A 78 -15.22 5.13 6.17
CA GLU A 78 -13.79 4.86 6.02
C GLU A 78 -13.46 3.39 6.33
N LEU A 79 -12.39 2.88 5.72
CA LEU A 79 -11.94 1.50 5.95
C LEU A 79 -11.00 1.44 7.17
N GLU A 80 -11.25 0.52 8.08
CA GLU A 80 -10.42 0.26 9.26
C GLU A 80 -10.03 -1.24 9.32
N LEU A 81 -8.92 -1.55 10.00
CA LEU A 81 -8.52 -2.93 10.25
C LEU A 81 -9.44 -3.57 11.29
N LYS A 82 -9.97 -4.76 11.00
CA LYS A 82 -10.68 -5.56 11.99
C LYS A 82 -9.73 -5.92 13.13
N LYS A 83 -10.17 -5.65 14.35
CA LYS A 83 -9.48 -6.10 15.58
C LYS A 83 -9.61 -7.60 15.78
#